data_AF-A0A0G4MCC6-F1
#
_entry.id   AF-A0A0G4MCC6-F1
#
_cell.length_a   1.000
_cell.length_b   1.000
_cell.length_c   1.000
_cell.angle_alpha   90.00
_cell.angle_beta   90.00
_cell.angle_gamma   90.00
#
_symmetry.space_group_name_H-M   'P 1'
#
loop_
_entity.id
_entity.type
_entity.pdbx_description
1 polymer ?
#
loop_
_entity_poly.entity_id
_entity_poly.type
_entity_poly.pdbx_seq_one_letter_code
_entity_poly.pdbx_strand_id
1 'polypeptide(L)'
;MRAGADAVHAANKDVPIILSGLDYDTFVTPVFRGTPLEPSDQVFSRDDFVGYGEDKLILEIHNYETNTNSCDSLRYNLYNKGFQAMNASDPATVNVFPVQLTEYGHSMEDGSWKTKVYQPCLAEYLPEVKANWFIWVIVGRYYTRQGVQEFDDSWGLMNPDWSGWRNPEYVEQMLIPQVAATLA
;
A
#
# COMPACT_ATOMS: atom_id res chain seq x y z
N MET A 1 -13.23 2.00 11.31
CA MET A 1 -13.30 2.70 10.01
C MET A 1 -14.25 3.90 10.06
N ARG A 2 -15.58 3.71 10.20
CA ARG A 2 -16.58 4.79 10.12
C ARG A 2 -16.32 6.03 11.00
N ALA A 3 -16.17 5.86 12.32
CA ALA A 3 -16.04 7.02 13.21
C ALA A 3 -14.85 7.95 12.87
N GLY A 4 -13.74 7.38 12.40
CA GLY A 4 -12.60 8.16 11.92
C GLY A 4 -12.90 8.88 10.60
N ALA A 5 -13.55 8.19 9.66
CA ALA A 5 -13.99 8.77 8.41
C ALA A 5 -15.00 9.92 8.61
N ASP A 6 -15.97 9.75 9.52
CA ASP A 6 -16.95 10.78 9.88
C ASP A 6 -16.24 12.03 10.42
N ALA A 7 -15.24 11.85 11.30
CA ALA A 7 -14.46 12.95 11.86
C ALA A 7 -13.67 13.71 10.78
N VAL A 8 -13.03 12.99 9.85
CA VAL A 8 -12.31 13.61 8.72
C VAL A 8 -13.27 14.36 7.82
N HIS A 9 -14.40 13.76 7.44
CA HIS A 9 -15.39 14.40 6.57
C HIS A 9 -16.02 15.66 7.23
N ALA A 10 -16.32 15.59 8.53
CA ALA A 10 -16.86 16.72 9.28
C ALA A 10 -15.86 17.89 9.35
N ALA A 11 -14.56 17.59 9.52
CA ALA A 11 -13.51 18.60 9.54
C ALA A 11 -13.22 19.18 8.14
N ASN A 12 -13.22 18.35 7.10
CA ASN A 12 -12.99 18.77 5.73
C ASN A 12 -13.77 17.91 4.72
N LYS A 13 -14.75 18.52 4.04
CA LYS A 13 -15.61 17.83 3.08
C LYS A 13 -14.95 17.52 1.75
N ASP A 14 -13.81 18.11 1.44
CA ASP A 14 -13.20 18.04 0.10
C ASP A 14 -12.06 17.00 0.01
N VAL A 15 -11.56 16.50 1.13
CA VAL A 15 -10.39 15.59 1.14
C VAL A 15 -10.79 14.11 1.03
N PRO A 16 -10.11 13.31 0.20
CA PRO A 16 -10.28 11.84 0.20
C PRO A 16 -9.98 11.24 1.58
N ILE A 17 -10.57 10.08 1.86
CA ILE A 17 -10.45 9.36 3.12
C ILE A 17 -9.92 7.96 2.83
N ILE A 18 -8.73 7.67 3.36
CA ILE A 18 -8.12 6.35 3.30
C ILE A 18 -8.72 5.50 4.42
N LEU A 19 -9.25 4.33 4.04
CA LEU A 19 -9.73 3.31 4.95
C LEU A 19 -8.69 2.21 5.05
N SER A 20 -8.15 2.05 6.26
CA SER A 20 -7.25 0.96 6.61
C SER A 20 -7.89 -0.40 6.34
N GLY A 21 -7.06 -1.32 5.86
CA GLY A 21 -7.37 -2.73 5.70
C GLY A 21 -7.35 -3.48 7.02
N LEU A 22 -7.33 -4.80 6.90
CA LEU A 22 -7.32 -5.76 8.01
C LEU A 22 -5.94 -6.38 8.15
N ASP A 23 -5.62 -6.80 9.38
CA ASP A 23 -4.34 -7.43 9.74
C ASP A 23 -3.14 -6.61 9.24
N TYR A 24 -2.99 -5.39 9.79
CA TYR A 24 -1.96 -4.43 9.39
C TYR A 24 -2.00 -4.14 7.89
N ASP A 25 -3.22 -3.96 7.38
CA ASP A 25 -3.53 -3.61 5.99
C ASP A 25 -3.08 -4.67 4.97
N THR A 26 -2.76 -5.89 5.39
CA THR A 26 -2.32 -6.94 4.46
C THR A 26 -3.44 -7.42 3.53
N PHE A 27 -4.70 -7.16 3.86
CA PHE A 27 -5.84 -7.39 2.98
C PHE A 27 -7.03 -6.49 3.30
N VAL A 28 -7.89 -6.26 2.32
CA VAL A 28 -9.15 -5.49 2.46
C VAL A 28 -10.32 -6.17 1.72
N THR A 29 -10.14 -7.46 1.38
CA THR A 29 -11.09 -8.29 0.62
C THR A 29 -12.54 -8.21 1.08
N PRO A 30 -12.87 -8.30 2.38
CA PRO A 30 -14.26 -8.29 2.81
C PRO A 30 -15.00 -6.99 2.47
N VAL A 31 -14.29 -5.86 2.41
CA VAL A 31 -14.86 -4.55 2.13
C VAL A 31 -15.36 -4.47 0.68
N PHE A 32 -14.54 -4.88 -0.28
CA PHE A 32 -14.91 -4.81 -1.70
C PHE A 32 -15.70 -6.01 -2.20
N ARG A 33 -15.60 -7.18 -1.56
CA ARG A 33 -16.42 -8.37 -1.89
C ARG A 33 -17.76 -8.41 -1.14
N GLY A 34 -17.99 -7.52 -0.19
CA GLY A 34 -19.23 -7.50 0.60
C GLY A 34 -19.39 -8.75 1.48
N THR A 35 -18.30 -9.28 2.02
CA THR A 35 -18.32 -10.43 2.93
C THR A 35 -18.14 -9.98 4.39
N PRO A 36 -18.43 -10.85 5.38
CA PRO A 36 -18.27 -10.48 6.79
C PRO A 36 -16.86 -10.04 7.16
N LEU A 37 -16.78 -9.06 8.06
CA LEU A 37 -15.56 -8.56 8.70
C LEU A 37 -15.21 -9.46 9.89
N GLU A 38 -14.63 -10.62 9.59
CA GLU A 38 -14.28 -11.63 10.60
C GLU A 38 -13.40 -11.05 11.73
N PRO A 39 -13.66 -11.43 12.99
CA PRO A 39 -14.58 -12.47 13.47
C PRO A 39 -16.05 -12.01 13.68
N SER A 40 -16.43 -10.83 13.17
CA SER A 40 -17.81 -10.32 13.22
C SER A 40 -18.60 -10.75 11.98
N ASP A 41 -19.92 -10.84 12.13
CA ASP A 41 -20.90 -11.00 11.05
C ASP A 41 -21.24 -9.70 10.30
N GLN A 42 -20.68 -8.56 10.74
CA GLN A 42 -20.89 -7.27 10.09
C GLN A 42 -20.30 -7.25 8.68
N VAL A 43 -21.08 -6.75 7.72
CA VAL A 43 -20.65 -6.51 6.34
C VAL A 43 -20.50 -5.01 6.13
N PHE A 44 -19.43 -4.62 5.45
CA PHE A 44 -19.21 -3.23 5.09
C PHE A 44 -20.35 -2.72 4.18
N SER A 45 -20.88 -1.53 4.49
CA SER A 45 -21.83 -0.81 3.63
C SER A 45 -21.33 0.61 3.35
N ARG A 46 -21.42 1.05 2.09
CA ARG A 46 -21.12 2.45 1.72
C ARG A 46 -22.14 3.42 2.30
N ASP A 47 -23.38 2.96 2.52
CA ASP A 47 -24.46 3.77 3.08
C ASP A 47 -24.19 4.21 4.53
N ASP A 48 -23.29 3.52 5.23
CA ASP A 48 -22.85 3.91 6.58
C ASP A 48 -22.04 5.22 6.59
N PHE A 49 -21.53 5.65 5.43
CA PHE A 49 -20.71 6.83 5.22
C PHE A 49 -21.55 7.95 4.56
N VAL A 50 -22.50 8.48 5.32
CA VAL A 50 -23.58 9.34 4.81
C VAL A 50 -23.04 10.59 4.09
N GLY A 51 -23.35 10.71 2.80
CA GLY A 51 -22.97 11.86 1.97
C GLY A 51 -21.57 11.81 1.38
N TYR A 52 -20.80 10.73 1.59
CA TYR A 52 -19.45 10.61 1.03
C TYR A 52 -18.95 9.20 0.73
N GLY A 53 -19.70 8.15 1.09
CA GLY A 53 -19.31 6.76 0.83
C GLY A 53 -19.05 6.47 -0.65
N GLU A 54 -19.74 7.19 -1.54
CA GLU A 54 -19.68 7.02 -2.98
C GLU A 54 -18.43 7.64 -3.64
N ASP A 55 -17.92 8.75 -3.11
CA ASP A 55 -16.99 9.60 -3.85
C ASP A 55 -15.63 9.82 -3.15
N LYS A 56 -15.52 9.51 -1.85
CA LYS A 56 -14.36 9.93 -1.05
C LYS A 56 -13.51 8.79 -0.50
N LEU A 57 -13.97 7.55 -0.56
CA LEU A 57 -13.30 6.43 0.09
C LEU A 57 -12.22 5.80 -0.80
N ILE A 58 -11.05 5.58 -0.22
CA ILE A 58 -9.91 4.89 -0.83
C ILE A 58 -9.52 3.74 0.10
N LEU A 59 -9.25 2.55 -0.44
CA LEU A 59 -8.74 1.45 0.37
C LEU A 59 -7.22 1.45 0.37
N GLU A 60 -6.61 1.18 1.52
CA GLU A 60 -5.17 0.91 1.59
C GLU A 60 -4.86 -0.57 1.79
N ILE A 61 -3.71 -0.98 1.24
CA ILE A 61 -3.09 -2.27 1.53
C ILE A 61 -1.57 -2.13 1.71
N HIS A 62 -1.00 -3.05 2.48
CA HIS A 62 0.44 -3.26 2.64
C HIS A 62 0.87 -4.56 1.98
N ASN A 63 2.11 -4.61 1.52
CA ASN A 63 2.70 -5.86 1.07
C ASN A 63 4.18 -5.95 1.47
N TYR A 64 4.56 -7.10 2.02
CA TYR A 64 5.96 -7.44 2.35
C TYR A 64 6.27 -8.90 1.99
N GLU A 65 5.72 -9.38 0.87
CA GLU A 65 5.99 -10.72 0.34
C GLU A 65 7.39 -10.80 -0.32
N THR A 66 8.42 -10.26 0.35
CA THR A 66 9.78 -10.03 -0.17
C THR A 66 10.53 -11.29 -0.56
N ASN A 67 10.02 -12.46 -0.15
CA ASN A 67 10.61 -13.77 -0.44
C ASN A 67 9.83 -14.55 -1.50
N THR A 68 8.85 -13.93 -2.16
CA THR A 68 8.19 -14.53 -3.31
C THR A 68 9.20 -14.90 -4.40
N ASN A 69 8.97 -16.05 -5.03
CA ASN A 69 9.74 -16.55 -6.16
C ASN A 69 8.95 -16.55 -7.47
N SER A 70 7.73 -16.00 -7.47
CA SER A 70 6.83 -15.96 -8.63
C SER A 70 6.10 -14.62 -8.68
N CYS A 71 6.29 -13.90 -9.78
CA CYS A 71 5.57 -12.64 -10.01
C CYS A 71 4.07 -12.91 -10.22
N ASP A 72 3.70 -14.01 -10.87
CA ASP A 72 2.30 -14.41 -11.01
C ASP A 72 1.63 -14.64 -9.66
N SER A 73 2.31 -15.33 -8.73
CA SER A 73 1.76 -15.54 -7.39
C SER A 73 1.63 -14.24 -6.60
N LEU A 74 2.61 -13.34 -6.72
CA LEU A 74 2.57 -12.03 -6.07
C LEU A 74 1.40 -11.19 -6.63
N ARG A 75 1.26 -11.12 -7.96
CA ARG A 75 0.18 -10.40 -8.63
C ARG A 75 -1.19 -10.97 -8.28
N TYR A 76 -1.30 -12.30 -8.20
CA TYR A 76 -2.51 -12.97 -7.73
C TYR A 76 -2.88 -12.54 -6.30
N ASN A 77 -1.91 -12.51 -5.38
CA ASN A 77 -2.13 -12.09 -4.01
C ASN A 77 -2.53 -10.61 -3.92
N LEU A 78 -1.79 -9.71 -4.57
CA LEU A 78 -2.08 -8.28 -4.62
C LEU A 78 -3.48 -7.99 -5.18
N TYR A 79 -3.88 -8.68 -6.23
CA TYR A 79 -5.22 -8.58 -6.80
C TYR A 79 -6.29 -9.03 -5.80
N ASN A 80 -6.20 -10.27 -5.30
CA ASN A 80 -7.25 -10.84 -4.44
C ASN A 80 -7.33 -10.19 -3.06
N LYS A 81 -6.22 -9.62 -2.55
CA LYS A 81 -6.17 -8.97 -1.23
C LYS A 81 -6.54 -7.49 -1.28
N GLY A 82 -6.46 -6.83 -2.44
CA GLY A 82 -6.79 -5.40 -2.54
C GLY A 82 -7.21 -4.95 -3.94
N PHE A 83 -6.34 -5.08 -4.94
CA PHE A 83 -6.54 -4.39 -6.23
C PHE A 83 -7.73 -4.87 -7.06
N GLN A 84 -8.33 -6.02 -6.73
CA GLN A 84 -9.63 -6.42 -7.26
C GLN A 84 -10.70 -5.34 -7.03
N ALA A 85 -10.63 -4.56 -5.94
CA ALA A 85 -11.56 -3.47 -5.69
C ALA A 85 -11.61 -2.42 -6.82
N MET A 86 -10.55 -2.31 -7.63
CA MET A 86 -10.52 -1.40 -8.79
C MET A 86 -11.13 -2.01 -10.06
N ASN A 87 -11.48 -3.30 -10.05
CA ASN A 87 -12.02 -4.01 -11.21
C ASN A 87 -13.54 -4.19 -11.10
N ALA A 88 -14.29 -3.25 -11.68
CA ALA A 88 -15.75 -3.28 -11.73
C ALA A 88 -16.33 -4.42 -12.61
N SER A 89 -15.52 -5.03 -13.48
CA SER A 89 -15.95 -6.12 -14.35
C SER A 89 -15.82 -7.50 -13.69
N ASP A 90 -15.14 -7.59 -12.55
CA ASP A 90 -15.04 -8.83 -11.78
C ASP A 90 -16.34 -9.05 -10.99
N PRO A 91 -17.06 -10.16 -11.21
CA PRO A 91 -18.36 -10.39 -10.58
C PRO A 91 -18.28 -10.58 -9.05
N ALA A 92 -17.10 -10.82 -8.50
CA ALA A 92 -16.89 -10.87 -7.05
C ALA A 92 -16.62 -9.49 -6.43
N THR A 93 -16.44 -8.43 -7.24
CA THR A 93 -16.30 -7.05 -6.76
C THR A 93 -17.69 -6.42 -6.59
N VAL A 94 -18.15 -6.36 -5.35
CA VAL A 94 -19.44 -5.77 -4.97
C VAL A 94 -19.34 -4.26 -4.84
N ASN A 95 -18.29 -3.78 -4.17
CA ASN A 95 -18.02 -2.36 -3.99
C ASN A 95 -16.72 -2.00 -4.71
N VAL A 96 -16.77 -1.02 -5.61
CA VAL A 96 -15.61 -0.56 -6.38
C VAL A 96 -14.94 0.59 -5.65
N PHE A 97 -13.62 0.51 -5.48
CA PHE A 97 -12.82 1.54 -4.82
C PHE A 97 -11.48 1.76 -5.55
N PRO A 98 -10.95 2.99 -5.56
CA PRO A 98 -9.52 3.20 -5.71
C PRO A 98 -8.75 2.50 -4.58
N VAL A 99 -7.58 1.96 -4.90
CA VAL A 99 -6.71 1.26 -3.92
C VAL A 99 -5.32 1.88 -3.94
N GLN A 100 -4.71 2.00 -2.76
CA GLN A 100 -3.33 2.44 -2.58
C GLN A 100 -2.49 1.35 -1.93
N LEU A 101 -1.29 1.10 -2.45
CA LEU A 101 -0.28 0.28 -1.76
C LEU A 101 0.52 1.19 -0.82
N THR A 102 0.03 1.37 0.40
CA THR A 102 0.56 2.39 1.32
C THR A 102 1.83 1.95 2.04
N GLU A 103 2.17 0.66 2.00
CA GLU A 103 3.49 0.19 2.40
C GLU A 103 3.96 -0.97 1.52
N TYR A 104 5.18 -0.83 1.01
CA TYR A 104 6.02 -1.91 0.53
C TYR A 104 7.48 -1.49 0.66
N GLY A 105 8.42 -2.44 0.63
CA GLY A 105 9.83 -2.08 0.68
C GLY A 105 10.75 -3.27 0.75
N HIS A 106 12.04 -2.98 0.89
CA HIS A 106 13.10 -3.95 1.15
C HIS A 106 14.26 -3.27 1.86
N SER A 107 15.22 -4.06 2.34
CA SER A 107 16.48 -3.50 2.85
C SER A 107 17.23 -2.75 1.76
N MET A 108 17.69 -1.55 2.08
CA MET A 108 18.51 -0.71 1.22
C MET A 108 20.01 -0.99 1.38
N GLU A 109 20.39 -1.99 2.18
CA GLU A 109 21.80 -2.34 2.45
C GLU A 109 22.44 -3.22 1.37
N ASP A 110 21.65 -3.83 0.48
CA ASP A 110 22.16 -4.78 -0.51
C ASP A 110 21.55 -4.62 -1.91
N GLY A 111 22.04 -5.45 -2.84
CA GLY A 111 21.57 -5.52 -4.22
C GLY A 111 20.44 -6.52 -4.46
N SER A 112 19.77 -7.01 -3.41
CA SER A 112 18.75 -8.07 -3.54
C SER A 112 17.54 -7.65 -4.38
N TRP A 113 17.28 -6.35 -4.52
CA TRP A 113 16.26 -5.80 -5.43
C TRP A 113 16.49 -6.19 -6.91
N LYS A 114 17.73 -6.53 -7.30
CA LYS A 114 18.06 -7.01 -8.65
C LYS A 114 17.84 -8.52 -8.82
N THR A 115 18.05 -9.29 -7.76
CA THR A 115 18.09 -10.76 -7.82
C THR A 115 16.79 -11.41 -7.36
N LYS A 116 15.98 -10.70 -6.57
CA LYS A 116 14.67 -11.15 -6.11
C LYS A 116 13.57 -10.73 -7.08
N VAL A 117 12.49 -11.50 -7.09
CA VAL A 117 11.30 -11.28 -7.94
C VAL A 117 10.47 -10.08 -7.46
N TYR A 118 10.48 -9.82 -6.16
CA TYR A 118 9.54 -8.93 -5.49
C TYR A 118 9.55 -7.48 -6.05
N GLN A 119 10.72 -6.84 -6.10
CA GLN A 119 10.87 -5.44 -6.51
C GLN A 119 10.58 -5.20 -7.99
N PRO A 120 11.19 -5.94 -8.94
CA PRO A 120 10.88 -5.78 -10.36
C PRO A 120 9.39 -6.04 -10.66
N CYS A 121 8.79 -7.06 -10.02
CA CYS A 121 7.38 -7.37 -10.23
C CYS A 121 6.45 -6.23 -9.76
N LEU A 122 6.72 -5.61 -8.61
CA LEU A 122 5.94 -4.44 -8.16
C LEU A 122 6.15 -3.22 -9.07
N ALA A 123 7.38 -3.00 -9.55
CA ALA A 123 7.70 -1.90 -10.45
C ALA A 123 6.96 -2.02 -11.80
N GLU A 124 6.65 -3.23 -12.25
CA GLU A 124 5.81 -3.48 -13.43
C GLU A 124 4.31 -3.43 -13.11
N TYR A 125 3.90 -4.05 -11.99
CA TYR A 125 2.49 -4.23 -11.67
C TYR A 125 1.78 -2.93 -11.27
N LEU A 126 2.42 -2.08 -10.46
CA LEU A 126 1.78 -0.86 -9.95
C LEU A 126 1.41 0.14 -11.06
N PRO A 127 2.26 0.41 -12.07
CA PRO A 127 1.87 1.14 -13.27
C PRO A 127 0.71 0.49 -14.03
N GLU A 128 0.74 -0.85 -14.20
CA GLU A 128 -0.28 -1.56 -14.96
C GLU A 128 -1.68 -1.40 -14.35
N VAL A 129 -1.79 -1.53 -13.03
CA VAL A 129 -3.07 -1.36 -12.33
C VAL A 129 -3.37 0.11 -11.99
N LYS A 130 -2.48 1.04 -12.36
CA LYS A 130 -2.62 2.49 -12.11
C LYS A 130 -2.86 2.82 -10.63
N ALA A 131 -2.13 2.12 -9.75
CA ALA A 131 -2.24 2.30 -8.32
C ALA A 131 -1.32 3.43 -7.82
N ASN A 132 -1.79 4.20 -6.83
CA ASN A 132 -0.90 5.03 -6.02
C ASN A 132 -0.20 4.15 -4.97
N TRP A 133 1.01 4.53 -4.57
CA TRP A 133 1.84 3.76 -3.65
C TRP A 133 2.76 4.63 -2.78
N PHE A 134 3.15 4.10 -1.63
CA PHE A 134 4.22 4.64 -0.78
C PHE A 134 5.23 3.55 -0.46
N ILE A 135 6.52 3.90 -0.58
CA ILE A 135 7.62 3.02 -0.20
C ILE A 135 7.99 3.26 1.25
N TRP A 136 8.14 2.18 2.02
CA TRP A 136 8.71 2.18 3.34
C TRP A 136 10.24 2.08 3.24
N VAL A 137 11.00 3.11 3.62
CA VAL A 137 10.59 4.46 4.09
C VAL A 137 11.62 5.50 3.67
N ILE A 138 11.28 6.78 3.62
CA ILE A 138 12.24 7.84 3.29
C ILE A 138 13.32 8.03 4.39
N VAL A 139 12.97 7.83 5.65
CA VAL A 139 13.84 8.14 6.79
C VAL A 139 14.93 7.08 6.98
N GLY A 140 16.18 7.51 7.19
CA GLY A 140 17.30 6.61 7.47
C GLY A 140 17.46 6.21 8.93
N ARG A 141 16.73 6.85 9.86
CA ARG A 141 16.84 6.58 11.31
C ARG A 141 15.55 6.87 12.06
N TYR A 142 15.38 6.23 13.22
CA TYR A 142 14.37 6.58 14.22
C TYR A 142 15.02 7.31 15.39
N TYR A 143 14.28 8.26 15.98
CA TYR A 143 14.65 8.82 17.27
C TYR A 143 14.79 7.71 18.34
N THR A 144 13.82 6.78 18.36
CA THR A 144 13.95 5.53 19.12
C THR A 144 13.20 4.39 18.44
N ARG A 145 13.78 3.19 18.46
CA ARG A 145 13.12 1.95 18.02
C ARG A 145 13.67 0.79 18.83
N GLN A 146 12.78 -0.09 19.33
CA GLN A 146 13.14 -1.28 20.11
C GLN A 146 14.08 -1.00 21.30
N GLY A 147 13.96 0.19 21.93
CA GLY A 147 14.80 0.59 23.07
C GLY A 147 16.17 1.16 22.69
N VAL A 148 16.50 1.23 21.40
CA VAL A 148 17.73 1.85 20.90
C VAL A 148 17.43 3.29 20.48
N GLN A 149 18.29 4.23 20.88
CA GLN A 149 18.24 5.62 20.43
C GLN A 149 18.95 5.76 19.09
N GLU A 150 18.47 6.66 18.23
CA GLU A 150 19.06 6.91 16.90
C GLU A 150 19.24 5.61 16.10
N PHE A 151 18.23 4.73 16.14
CA PHE A 151 18.27 3.43 15.48
C PHE A 151 18.39 3.63 13.97
N ASP A 152 19.49 3.14 13.38
CA ASP A 152 19.73 3.14 11.95
C ASP A 152 18.76 2.17 11.24
N ASP A 153 17.84 2.70 10.43
CA ASP A 153 16.90 1.88 9.66
C ASP A 153 17.52 1.47 8.33
N SER A 154 17.88 0.20 8.23
CA SER A 154 18.40 -0.38 7.00
C SER A 154 17.40 -0.36 5.84
N TRP A 155 16.11 -0.18 6.11
CA TRP A 155 15.05 -0.05 5.09
C TRP A 155 14.85 1.40 4.63
N GLY A 156 15.52 2.36 5.27
CA GLY A 156 15.47 3.76 4.91
C GLY A 156 16.15 4.06 3.58
N LEU A 157 15.46 4.75 2.69
CA LEU A 157 15.99 5.23 1.41
C LEU A 157 17.18 6.16 1.59
N MET A 158 17.17 6.99 2.64
CA MET A 158 18.25 7.93 2.94
C MET A 158 19.22 7.37 3.97
N ASN A 159 20.46 7.87 3.92
CA ASN A 159 21.42 7.67 5.01
C ASN A 159 20.88 8.26 6.31
N PRO A 160 21.29 7.76 7.50
CA PRO A 160 20.86 8.31 8.78
C PRO A 160 21.08 9.83 8.85
N ASP A 161 22.22 10.33 8.39
CA ASP A 161 22.60 11.74 8.38
C ASP A 161 21.97 12.59 7.27
N TRP A 162 21.07 12.03 6.46
CA TRP A 162 20.43 12.70 5.31
C TRP A 162 21.42 13.18 4.23
N SER A 163 22.66 12.69 4.24
CA SER A 163 23.71 13.08 3.28
C SER A 163 23.44 12.63 1.85
N GLY A 164 22.53 11.67 1.66
CA GLY A 164 22.17 11.12 0.36
C GLY A 164 21.33 9.85 0.48
N TRP A 165 21.24 9.12 -0.63
CA TRP A 165 20.57 7.82 -0.70
C TRP A 165 21.45 6.72 -0.12
N ARG A 166 20.86 5.81 0.67
CA ARG A 166 21.55 4.61 1.16
C ARG A 166 21.89 3.65 0.02
N ASN A 167 20.98 3.52 -0.94
CA ASN A 167 21.17 2.76 -2.16
C ASN A 167 20.93 3.65 -3.39
N PRO A 168 21.94 4.44 -3.81
CA PRO A 168 21.80 5.32 -4.97
C PRO A 168 21.41 4.56 -6.24
N GLU A 169 21.94 3.34 -6.40
CA GLU A 169 21.67 2.51 -7.57
C GLU A 169 20.20 2.08 -7.66
N TYR A 170 19.61 1.63 -6.55
CA TYR A 170 18.18 1.31 -6.50
C TYR A 170 17.32 2.53 -6.83
N VAL A 171 17.65 3.69 -6.23
CA VAL A 171 16.88 4.91 -6.46
C VAL A 171 16.92 5.32 -7.93
N GLU A 172 18.11 5.33 -8.53
CA GLU A 172 18.32 5.74 -9.92
C GLU A 172 17.75 4.74 -10.94
N GLN A 173 17.94 3.44 -10.71
CA GLN A 173 17.66 2.42 -11.72
C GLN A 173 16.29 1.73 -11.54
N MET A 174 15.64 1.84 -10.38
CA MET A 174 14.36 1.19 -10.11
C MET A 174 13.30 2.18 -9.65
N LEU A 175 13.55 2.92 -8.55
CA LEU A 175 12.51 3.75 -7.93
C LEU A 175 12.10 4.94 -8.82
N ILE A 176 13.06 5.69 -9.36
CA ILE A 176 12.76 6.82 -10.27
C ILE A 176 12.02 6.33 -11.54
N PRO A 177 12.48 5.26 -12.23
CA PRO A 177 11.73 4.68 -13.34
C PRO A 177 10.31 4.22 -12.96
N GLN A 178 10.13 3.61 -11.78
CA GLN A 178 8.82 3.18 -11.29
C GLN A 178 7.88 4.38 -11.10
N VAL A 179 8.36 5.47 -10.49
CA VAL A 179 7.58 6.72 -10.35
C VAL A 179 7.16 7.24 -11.72
N ALA A 180 8.09 7.31 -12.67
CA ALA A 180 7.78 7.79 -14.02
C ALA A 180 6.75 6.91 -14.73
N ALA A 181 6.83 5.59 -14.56
CA ALA A 181 5.87 4.63 -15.13
C ALA A 181 4.48 4.75 -14.51
N THR A 182 4.38 5.00 -13.20
CA THR A 182 3.07 5.20 -12.52
C THR A 182 2.37 6.50 -12.93
N LEU A 183 3.12 7.52 -13.37
CA LEU A 183 2.56 8.82 -13.80
C LEU A 183 2.14 8.87 -15.28
N ALA A 184 2.50 7.87 -16.09
CA ALA A 184 2.25 7.81 -17.53
C ALA A 184 0.82 7.35 -17.87
#